data_AF-A0A969U5S3-F1
#
_entry.id   AF-A0A969U5S3-F1
#
_cell.length_a   1.000
_cell.length_b   1.000
_cell.length_c   1.000
_cell.angle_alpha   90.00
_cell.angle_beta   90.00
_cell.angle_gamma   90.00
#
_symmetry.space_group_name_H-M   'P 1'
#
loop_
_entity.id
_entity.type
_entity.pdbx_description
1 polymer ?
#
loop_
_entity_poly.entity_id
_entity_poly.type
_entity_poly.pdbx_seq_one_letter_code
_entity_poly.pdbx_strand_id
1 'polypeptide(L)'
;MSGHQNQPKEYDAVRGGQNLIPVNAAVLGGISGVKSRLTSPIVEARIAALSEAFKYGEAGLDLIIEVLQDESMQVKAAAYSLLKDRDDWQTKLQFQDYINIFKFDVITVDKYGKENSSIESFAHYFSEDLGEDLGNRIILEMVYIPGGTFMMGSPATNKDKYNWENPQHQVTVSAFFAGKYPITQAQWRVVMGYNRSYFRGDKRPVEMVSWDEAGEFCRKLSEKTGKSYRLLSEAEWEYACRARTSTPFYFGDAITPDLVNYYGDYVFYTGKYGPYRQQTTDVGSFPPNAFGLYDMHGNVWEWCSDKWHDNYDGAPNDGSSWETGTYRCRVQRGASWKDTASRCRSVVRNSYGPDSCNSQMGFRVALVSS
;
A
#
# COMPACT_ATOMS: atom_id res chain seq x y z
N MET A 1 -28.52 35.15 53.16
CA MET A 1 -27.10 35.05 52.75
C MET A 1 -26.86 33.65 52.24
N SER A 2 -26.29 33.55 51.03
CA SER A 2 -25.57 32.42 50.40
C SER A 2 -26.16 31.01 50.51
N GLY A 3 -26.30 30.21 49.46
CA GLY A 3 -25.65 30.24 48.14
C GLY A 3 -25.74 28.82 47.56
N HIS A 4 -25.86 28.75 46.24
CA HIS A 4 -26.00 27.54 45.42
C HIS A 4 -24.95 26.46 45.68
N GLN A 5 -25.33 25.19 45.48
CA GLN A 5 -24.73 24.29 44.48
C GLN A 5 -25.48 22.94 44.43
N ASN A 6 -26.40 22.81 43.47
CA ASN A 6 -26.73 21.51 42.88
C ASN A 6 -25.89 21.41 41.61
N GLN A 7 -24.63 20.97 41.74
CA GLN A 7 -23.83 20.62 40.56
C GLN A 7 -24.17 19.18 40.15
N PRO A 8 -24.48 18.92 38.87
CA PRO A 8 -24.66 17.57 38.37
C PRO A 8 -23.38 16.76 38.53
N LYS A 9 -23.51 15.50 38.93
CA LYS A 9 -22.40 14.53 39.00
C LYS A 9 -22.01 14.08 37.59
N GLU A 10 -20.80 13.51 37.49
CA GLU A 10 -20.18 13.04 36.23
C GLU A 10 -21.04 12.02 35.45
N TYR A 11 -22.04 11.40 36.09
CA TYR A 11 -22.96 10.42 35.51
C TYR A 11 -24.41 10.91 35.40
N ASP A 12 -24.69 12.18 35.70
CA ASP A 12 -26.05 12.71 35.57
C ASP A 12 -26.40 12.88 34.08
N ALA A 13 -27.44 12.18 33.63
CA ALA A 13 -27.89 12.21 32.25
C ALA A 13 -28.48 13.58 31.89
N VAL A 14 -27.73 14.39 31.13
CA VAL A 14 -28.21 15.66 30.58
C VAL A 14 -29.06 15.39 29.34
N ARG A 15 -30.36 15.71 29.42
CA ARG A 15 -31.30 15.62 28.30
C ARG A 15 -31.08 16.79 27.35
N GLY A 16 -30.74 16.50 26.10
CA GLY A 16 -31.02 17.35 24.92
C GLY A 16 -30.37 18.73 24.90
N GLY A 17 -29.08 18.80 24.60
CA GLY A 17 -28.39 20.03 24.23
C GLY A 17 -27.24 19.74 23.27
N GLN A 18 -27.01 20.65 22.32
CA GLN A 18 -26.02 20.59 21.23
C GLN A 18 -24.56 20.53 21.73
N ASN A 19 -24.17 19.49 22.46
CA ASN A 19 -22.79 19.23 22.84
C ASN A 19 -22.27 18.01 22.08
N LEU A 20 -21.11 18.19 21.44
CA LEU A 20 -20.38 17.14 20.72
C LEU A 20 -20.18 15.93 21.64
N ILE A 21 -20.59 14.76 21.15
CA ILE A 21 -20.50 13.53 21.93
C ILE A 21 -19.03 13.13 22.05
N PRO A 22 -18.49 12.86 23.26
CA PRO A 22 -17.11 12.43 23.44
C PRO A 22 -16.83 11.14 22.67
N VAL A 23 -15.63 11.03 22.07
CA VAL A 23 -15.21 9.91 21.20
C VAL A 23 -15.36 8.53 21.88
N ASN A 24 -15.24 8.47 23.21
CA ASN A 24 -15.35 7.24 24.01
C ASN A 24 -16.69 7.07 24.75
N ALA A 25 -17.67 7.95 24.55
CA ALA A 25 -18.97 7.83 25.22
C ALA A 25 -19.85 6.78 24.53
N ALA A 26 -20.56 5.97 25.31
CA ALA A 26 -21.57 5.04 24.79
C ALA A 26 -22.56 5.78 23.85
N VAL A 27 -22.95 5.18 22.73
CA VAL A 27 -24.02 5.73 21.90
C VAL A 27 -25.34 5.61 22.65
N LEU A 28 -25.81 6.72 23.23
CA LEU A 28 -27.14 6.77 23.82
C LEU A 28 -28.19 6.78 22.70
N GLY A 29 -29.21 5.92 22.80
CA GLY A 29 -30.37 5.93 21.88
C GLY A 29 -30.46 4.77 20.88
N GLY A 30 -29.68 3.70 21.05
CA GLY A 30 -29.79 2.52 20.18
C GLY A 30 -29.29 2.79 18.76
N ILE A 31 -29.86 2.09 17.77
CA ILE A 31 -29.51 2.26 16.36
C ILE A 31 -29.70 3.69 15.83
N SER A 32 -30.69 4.43 16.35
CA SER A 32 -30.90 5.84 16.00
C SER A 32 -29.75 6.73 16.48
N GLY A 33 -29.18 6.42 17.65
CA GLY A 33 -27.98 7.08 18.13
C GLY A 33 -26.77 6.79 17.26
N VAL A 34 -26.66 5.55 16.75
CA VAL A 34 -25.58 5.15 15.83
C VAL A 34 -25.67 5.96 14.55
N LYS A 35 -26.86 6.04 13.94
CA LYS A 35 -27.10 6.83 12.72
C LYS A 35 -26.74 8.31 12.91
N SER A 36 -27.08 8.89 14.06
CA SER A 36 -26.72 10.28 14.40
C SER A 36 -25.20 10.46 14.54
N ARG A 37 -24.50 9.49 15.13
CA ARG A 37 -23.04 9.57 15.28
C ARG A 37 -22.31 9.36 13.96
N LEU A 38 -22.86 8.56 13.05
CA LEU A 38 -22.36 8.37 11.68
C LEU A 38 -22.46 9.63 10.81
N THR A 39 -23.25 10.65 11.19
CA THR A 39 -23.25 11.95 10.48
C THR A 39 -22.35 12.99 11.13
N SER A 40 -21.59 12.62 12.16
CA SER A 40 -20.68 13.52 12.87
C SER A 40 -19.59 14.05 11.94
N PRO A 41 -19.20 15.33 12.02
CA PRO A 41 -18.04 15.84 11.28
C PRO A 41 -16.71 15.25 11.77
N ILE A 42 -16.68 14.63 12.96
CA ILE A 42 -15.49 14.03 13.56
C ILE A 42 -15.33 12.59 13.06
N VAL A 43 -14.24 12.31 12.33
CA VAL A 43 -13.94 11.02 11.72
C VAL A 43 -13.88 9.89 12.76
N GLU A 44 -13.20 10.11 13.88
CA GLU A 44 -13.05 9.12 14.95
C GLU A 44 -14.39 8.75 15.58
N ALA A 45 -15.32 9.71 15.67
CA ALA A 45 -16.65 9.46 16.18
C ALA A 45 -17.47 8.58 15.22
N ARG A 46 -17.33 8.79 13.90
CA ARG A 46 -17.96 7.94 12.88
C ARG A 46 -17.38 6.53 12.91
N ILE A 47 -16.06 6.39 13.01
CA ILE A 47 -15.38 5.09 13.13
C ILE A 47 -15.86 4.34 14.38
N ALA A 48 -15.91 5.01 15.54
CA ALA A 48 -16.38 4.39 16.77
C ALA A 48 -17.84 3.90 16.66
N ALA A 49 -18.68 4.63 15.92
CA ALA A 49 -20.07 4.25 15.69
C ALA A 49 -20.21 2.96 14.86
N LEU A 50 -19.25 2.64 14.00
CA LEU A 50 -19.30 1.43 13.15
C LEU A 50 -19.22 0.13 13.97
N SER A 51 -18.34 0.07 14.97
CA SER A 51 -18.28 -1.09 15.88
C SER A 51 -19.55 -1.24 16.72
N GLU A 52 -20.26 -0.14 16.97
CA GLU A 52 -21.53 -0.15 17.69
C GLU A 52 -22.71 -0.52 16.79
N ALA A 53 -22.70 -0.07 15.53
CA ALA A 53 -23.64 -0.47 14.49
C ALA A 53 -23.72 -2.00 14.36
N PHE A 54 -22.56 -2.67 14.41
CA PHE A 54 -22.47 -4.12 14.28
C PHE A 54 -23.30 -4.91 15.31
N LYS A 55 -23.62 -4.29 16.47
CA LYS A 55 -24.43 -4.91 17.53
C LYS A 55 -25.92 -4.99 17.18
N TYR A 56 -26.38 -4.32 16.12
CA TYR A 56 -27.80 -4.20 15.76
C TYR A 56 -28.25 -5.11 14.61
N GLY A 57 -27.50 -6.17 14.29
CA GLY A 57 -27.89 -7.15 13.26
C GLY A 57 -28.01 -6.53 11.86
N GLU A 58 -29.02 -6.94 11.08
CA GLU A 58 -29.25 -6.46 9.70
C GLU A 58 -29.37 -4.94 9.61
N ALA A 59 -30.14 -4.30 10.49
CA ALA A 59 -30.29 -2.85 10.45
C ALA A 59 -28.97 -2.11 10.75
N GLY A 60 -28.11 -2.71 11.56
CA GLY A 60 -26.76 -2.22 11.81
C GLY A 60 -25.84 -2.41 10.62
N LEU A 61 -25.95 -3.56 9.95
CA LEU A 61 -25.22 -3.89 8.73
C LEU A 61 -25.56 -2.92 7.60
N ASP A 62 -26.84 -2.61 7.38
CA ASP A 62 -27.28 -1.60 6.40
C ASP A 62 -26.59 -0.24 6.62
N LEU A 63 -26.46 0.19 7.87
CA LEU A 63 -25.75 1.43 8.21
C LEU A 63 -24.25 1.36 7.91
N ILE A 64 -23.61 0.22 8.18
CA ILE A 64 -22.18 0.04 7.87
C ILE A 64 -21.97 0.04 6.35
N ILE A 65 -22.92 -0.50 5.57
CA ILE A 65 -22.92 -0.47 4.10
C ILE A 65 -23.10 0.95 3.58
N GLU A 66 -24.07 1.70 4.10
CA GLU A 66 -24.27 3.12 3.75
C GLU A 66 -23.00 3.96 3.97
N VAL A 67 -22.21 3.63 5.00
CA VAL A 67 -20.96 4.32 5.33
C VAL A 67 -19.85 4.07 4.29
N LEU A 68 -19.99 3.10 3.39
CA LEU A 68 -19.07 2.99 2.24
C LEU A 68 -19.14 4.20 1.29
N GLN A 69 -20.19 5.04 1.38
CA GLN A 69 -20.29 6.33 0.69
C GLN A 69 -19.76 7.52 1.50
N ASP A 70 -19.21 7.31 2.69
CA ASP A 70 -18.68 8.40 3.51
C ASP A 70 -17.59 9.17 2.74
N GLU A 71 -17.51 10.48 2.94
CA GLU A 71 -16.49 11.30 2.30
C GLU A 71 -15.07 10.93 2.78
N SER A 72 -14.93 10.51 4.04
CA SER A 72 -13.64 10.14 4.65
C SER A 72 -13.21 8.74 4.25
N MET A 73 -11.98 8.63 3.77
CA MET A 73 -11.37 7.34 3.42
C MET A 73 -11.11 6.47 4.65
N GLN A 74 -10.76 7.05 5.80
CA GLN A 74 -10.63 6.33 7.07
C GLN A 74 -11.93 5.66 7.49
N VAL A 75 -13.05 6.38 7.40
CA VAL A 75 -14.37 5.84 7.78
C VAL A 75 -14.76 4.70 6.83
N LYS A 76 -14.56 4.89 5.52
CA LYS A 76 -14.76 3.83 4.51
C LYS A 76 -13.89 2.59 4.76
N ALA A 77 -12.60 2.78 5.09
CA ALA A 77 -11.68 1.69 5.38
C ALA A 77 -12.03 0.94 6.67
N ALA A 78 -12.53 1.65 7.69
CA ALA A 78 -13.02 1.05 8.93
C ALA A 78 -14.29 0.23 8.69
N ALA A 79 -15.25 0.77 7.93
CA ALA A 79 -16.45 0.04 7.53
C ALA A 79 -16.07 -1.22 6.77
N TYR A 80 -15.22 -1.10 5.74
CA TYR A 80 -14.70 -2.25 4.99
C TYR A 80 -14.07 -3.32 5.91
N SER A 81 -13.26 -2.92 6.88
CA SER A 81 -12.58 -3.87 7.78
C SER A 81 -13.54 -4.71 8.62
N LEU A 82 -14.73 -4.19 8.93
CA LEU A 82 -15.78 -4.93 9.65
C LEU A 82 -16.53 -5.92 8.75
N LEU A 83 -16.39 -5.78 7.44
CA LEU A 83 -17.26 -6.43 6.47
C LEU A 83 -16.50 -7.43 5.58
N LYS A 84 -15.19 -7.25 5.40
CA LYS A 84 -14.32 -8.05 4.52
C LYS A 84 -14.35 -9.56 4.77
N ASP A 85 -14.62 -9.98 6.01
CA ASP A 85 -14.60 -11.38 6.43
C ASP A 85 -16.02 -12.00 6.47
N ARG A 86 -17.05 -11.26 6.02
CA ARG A 86 -18.43 -11.75 6.00
C ARG A 86 -18.71 -12.57 4.75
N ASP A 87 -19.33 -13.74 4.95
CA ASP A 87 -19.68 -14.66 3.88
C ASP A 87 -21.10 -14.53 3.34
N ASP A 88 -21.92 -13.65 3.92
CA ASP A 88 -23.30 -13.49 3.48
C ASP A 88 -23.39 -12.79 2.11
N TRP A 89 -24.19 -13.37 1.21
CA TRP A 89 -24.23 -13.01 -0.20
C TRP A 89 -24.95 -11.67 -0.46
N GLN A 90 -25.83 -11.23 0.46
CA GLN A 90 -26.52 -9.94 0.37
C GLN A 90 -25.58 -8.78 0.69
N THR A 91 -24.73 -8.91 1.71
CA THR A 91 -23.57 -8.03 1.95
C THR A 91 -22.69 -8.02 0.72
N LYS A 92 -22.22 -9.17 0.21
CA LYS A 92 -21.33 -9.19 -0.98
C LYS A 92 -21.93 -8.48 -2.21
N LEU A 93 -23.25 -8.55 -2.42
CA LEU A 93 -23.95 -7.91 -3.55
C LEU A 93 -24.10 -6.40 -3.35
N GLN A 94 -24.51 -5.94 -2.16
CA GLN A 94 -24.65 -4.50 -1.86
C GLN A 94 -23.30 -3.78 -1.78
N PHE A 95 -22.18 -4.51 -1.68
CA PHE A 95 -20.83 -3.94 -1.61
C PHE A 95 -20.16 -3.69 -2.94
N GLN A 96 -20.56 -4.46 -3.95
CA GLN A 96 -19.97 -4.39 -5.29
C GLN A 96 -20.16 -3.01 -5.94
N ASP A 97 -21.20 -2.28 -5.53
CA ASP A 97 -21.49 -0.93 -6.03
C ASP A 97 -20.59 0.16 -5.41
N TYR A 98 -19.86 -0.14 -4.32
CA TYR A 98 -19.20 0.87 -3.49
C TYR A 98 -17.67 0.73 -3.39
N ILE A 99 -17.13 -0.45 -3.72
CA ILE A 99 -15.68 -0.67 -3.76
C ILE A 99 -15.34 -1.51 -4.99
N ASN A 100 -14.54 -0.96 -5.91
CA ASN A 100 -14.07 -1.73 -7.05
C ASN A 100 -13.18 -2.87 -6.53
N ILE A 101 -13.48 -4.09 -6.96
CA ILE A 101 -12.64 -5.27 -6.77
C ILE A 101 -12.06 -5.69 -8.11
N PHE A 102 -10.83 -6.17 -8.10
CA PHE A 102 -10.30 -6.95 -9.22
C PHE A 102 -9.83 -8.30 -8.70
N LYS A 103 -10.12 -9.33 -9.49
CA LYS A 103 -9.68 -10.70 -9.23
C LYS A 103 -8.35 -10.97 -9.91
N PHE A 104 -7.55 -11.83 -9.31
CA PHE A 104 -6.27 -12.28 -9.85
C PHE A 104 -5.87 -13.58 -9.18
N ASP A 105 -4.94 -14.30 -9.80
CA ASP A 105 -4.37 -15.51 -9.22
C ASP A 105 -3.06 -15.20 -8.51
N VAL A 106 -2.92 -15.70 -7.28
CA VAL A 106 -1.64 -15.71 -6.56
C VAL A 106 -0.93 -17.02 -6.89
N ILE A 107 0.17 -16.89 -7.62
CA ILE A 107 1.00 -18.01 -8.05
C ILE A 107 2.08 -18.29 -7.01
N THR A 108 2.28 -19.56 -6.66
CA THR A 108 3.46 -20.02 -5.92
C THR A 108 4.22 -21.07 -6.70
N VAL A 109 5.53 -21.14 -6.48
CA VAL A 109 6.43 -22.10 -7.13
C VAL A 109 7.15 -22.98 -6.12
N ASP A 110 7.54 -24.16 -6.58
CA ASP A 110 8.48 -25.01 -5.85
C ASP A 110 9.93 -24.47 -5.94
N LYS A 111 10.86 -25.15 -5.27
CA LYS A 111 12.29 -24.79 -5.27
C LYS A 111 12.96 -24.84 -6.65
N TYR A 112 12.32 -25.39 -7.67
CA TYR A 112 12.81 -25.44 -9.05
C TYR A 112 12.18 -24.37 -9.94
N GLY A 113 11.33 -23.49 -9.36
CA GLY A 113 10.61 -22.46 -10.09
C GLY A 113 9.42 -23.00 -10.90
N LYS A 114 8.95 -24.23 -10.61
CA LYS A 114 7.74 -24.76 -11.24
C LYS A 114 6.53 -24.37 -10.42
N GLU A 115 5.51 -23.82 -11.07
CA GLU A 115 4.22 -23.56 -10.44
C GLU A 115 3.68 -24.80 -9.72
N ASN A 116 3.34 -24.62 -8.43
CA ASN A 116 2.79 -25.67 -7.58
C ASN A 116 1.41 -25.32 -7.02
N SER A 117 1.00 -24.04 -7.09
CA SER A 117 -0.32 -23.57 -6.70
C SER A 117 -0.67 -22.28 -7.44
N SER A 118 -1.96 -22.15 -7.75
CA SER A 118 -2.60 -20.92 -8.22
C SER A 118 -3.90 -20.77 -7.45
N ILE A 119 -4.02 -19.69 -6.67
CA ILE A 119 -5.18 -19.44 -5.81
C ILE A 119 -5.84 -18.14 -6.26
N GLU A 120 -7.11 -18.22 -6.65
CA GLU A 120 -7.91 -17.02 -6.94
C GLU A 120 -7.96 -16.15 -5.67
N SER A 121 -7.62 -14.88 -5.85
CA SER A 121 -7.67 -13.85 -4.85
C SER A 121 -8.33 -12.60 -5.42
N PHE A 122 -8.50 -11.60 -4.57
CA PHE A 122 -9.05 -10.32 -4.95
C PHE A 122 -8.41 -9.21 -4.14
N ALA A 123 -8.38 -8.01 -4.71
CA ALA A 123 -7.99 -6.82 -4.00
C ALA A 123 -8.95 -5.68 -4.31
N HIS A 124 -9.15 -4.85 -3.29
CA HIS A 124 -9.93 -3.63 -3.40
C HIS A 124 -9.06 -2.52 -3.96
N TYR A 125 -9.63 -1.70 -4.83
CA TYR A 125 -8.93 -0.57 -5.41
C TYR A 125 -9.87 0.59 -5.70
N PHE A 126 -9.29 1.76 -5.92
CA PHE A 126 -9.96 2.86 -6.59
C PHE A 126 -9.13 3.30 -7.80
N SER A 127 -9.80 3.96 -8.74
CA SER A 127 -9.17 4.54 -9.91
C SER A 127 -9.15 6.06 -9.77
N GLU A 128 -7.97 6.65 -9.94
CA GLU A 128 -7.79 8.09 -10.04
C GLU A 128 -7.69 8.46 -11.52
N ASP A 129 -8.56 9.36 -11.97
CA ASP A 129 -8.51 9.88 -13.33
C ASP A 129 -7.51 11.04 -13.40
N LEU A 130 -6.40 10.82 -14.08
CA LEU A 130 -5.36 11.83 -14.22
C LEU A 130 -5.65 12.81 -15.35
N GLY A 131 -6.58 12.52 -16.25
CA GLY A 131 -6.88 13.28 -17.46
C GLY A 131 -6.61 12.47 -18.72
N GLU A 132 -6.23 13.15 -19.80
CA GLU A 132 -6.00 12.53 -21.10
C GLU A 132 -4.56 12.71 -21.56
N ASP A 133 -4.03 11.70 -22.25
CA ASP A 133 -2.78 11.76 -22.98
C ASP A 133 -2.98 11.12 -24.36
N LEU A 134 -2.68 11.85 -25.42
CA LEU A 134 -2.88 11.42 -26.81
C LEU A 134 -4.30 10.88 -27.10
N GLY A 135 -5.32 11.48 -26.47
CA GLY A 135 -6.73 11.09 -26.63
C GLY A 135 -7.15 9.86 -25.82
N ASN A 136 -6.26 9.30 -25.00
CA ASN A 136 -6.57 8.20 -24.09
C ASN A 136 -6.70 8.71 -22.65
N ARG A 137 -7.73 8.24 -21.95
CA ARG A 137 -7.92 8.50 -20.52
C ARG A 137 -6.83 7.77 -19.74
N ILE A 138 -6.10 8.50 -18.90
CA ILE A 138 -4.99 7.98 -18.11
C ILE A 138 -5.45 7.77 -16.68
N ILE A 139 -5.47 6.50 -16.27
CA ILE A 139 -5.94 6.07 -14.95
C ILE A 139 -4.76 5.64 -14.08
N LEU A 140 -4.80 6.03 -12.82
CA LEU A 140 -3.94 5.50 -11.76
C LEU A 140 -4.78 4.63 -10.83
N GLU A 141 -4.57 3.32 -10.89
CA GLU A 141 -5.21 2.36 -9.98
C GLU A 141 -4.45 2.27 -8.66
N MET A 142 -5.15 2.47 -7.55
CA MET A 142 -4.61 2.45 -6.18
C MET A 142 -5.24 1.30 -5.39
N VAL A 143 -4.43 0.34 -4.97
CA VAL A 143 -4.85 -0.89 -4.29
C VAL A 143 -4.81 -0.69 -2.78
N TYR A 144 -5.86 -1.12 -2.09
CA TYR A 144 -5.91 -1.12 -0.63
C TYR A 144 -4.98 -2.17 -0.05
N ILE A 145 -4.04 -1.71 0.77
CA ILE A 145 -3.09 -2.54 1.50
C ILE A 145 -3.56 -2.61 2.96
N PRO A 146 -3.99 -3.78 3.45
CA PRO A 146 -4.45 -3.91 4.82
C PRO A 146 -3.29 -3.64 5.77
N GLY A 147 -3.56 -2.97 6.89
CA GLY A 147 -2.56 -2.81 7.95
C GLY A 147 -2.26 -4.16 8.63
N GLY A 148 -1.08 -4.26 9.25
CA GLY A 148 -0.68 -5.42 10.01
C GLY A 148 0.76 -5.38 10.46
N THR A 149 1.21 -6.46 11.09
CA THR A 149 2.56 -6.55 11.65
C THR A 149 3.36 -7.63 10.92
N PHE A 150 4.62 -7.35 10.61
CA PHE A 150 5.51 -8.29 9.95
C PHE A 150 6.95 -8.19 10.47
N MET A 151 7.78 -9.18 10.11
CA MET A 151 9.22 -9.14 10.38
C MET A 151 9.95 -8.53 9.17
N MET A 152 10.47 -7.32 9.35
CA MET A 152 11.26 -6.59 8.35
C MET A 152 12.73 -7.01 8.42
N GLY A 153 13.38 -7.10 7.25
CA GLY A 153 14.76 -7.52 7.13
C GLY A 153 14.95 -9.04 7.03
N SER A 154 16.21 -9.46 7.01
CA SER A 154 16.56 -10.86 6.79
C SER A 154 16.68 -11.65 8.09
N PRO A 155 16.13 -12.89 8.16
CA PRO A 155 16.31 -13.78 9.30
C PRO A 155 17.78 -13.99 9.66
N ALA A 156 18.06 -14.15 10.95
CA ALA A 156 19.42 -14.38 11.44
C ALA A 156 20.07 -15.62 10.81
N THR A 157 19.27 -16.63 10.46
CA THR A 157 19.65 -17.90 9.85
C THR A 157 20.02 -17.81 8.37
N ASN A 158 19.68 -16.73 7.68
CA ASN A 158 20.05 -16.53 6.28
C ASN A 158 21.55 -16.25 6.18
N LYS A 159 22.30 -17.13 5.50
CA LYS A 159 23.75 -17.00 5.30
C LYS A 159 24.12 -16.02 4.19
N ASP A 160 23.19 -15.74 3.28
CA ASP A 160 23.41 -14.91 2.09
C ASP A 160 22.90 -13.47 2.30
N LYS A 161 22.60 -13.09 3.55
CA LYS A 161 22.13 -11.75 3.90
C LYS A 161 23.26 -10.72 3.82
N TYR A 162 22.96 -9.55 3.29
CA TYR A 162 23.85 -8.41 3.42
C TYR A 162 23.75 -7.79 4.81
N ASN A 163 24.80 -7.07 5.24
CA ASN A 163 24.83 -6.42 6.56
C ASN A 163 23.64 -5.46 6.75
N TRP A 164 23.29 -4.71 5.71
CA TRP A 164 22.17 -3.76 5.71
C TRP A 164 20.78 -4.38 5.77
N GLU A 165 20.66 -5.71 5.71
CA GLU A 165 19.39 -6.42 5.90
C GLU A 165 19.11 -6.76 7.38
N ASN A 166 20.02 -6.41 8.31
CA ASN A 166 19.96 -6.75 9.73
C ASN A 166 19.78 -5.50 10.61
N PRO A 167 19.33 -5.66 11.88
CA PRO A 167 18.68 -6.84 12.42
C PRO A 167 17.28 -7.03 11.86
N GLN A 168 16.81 -8.28 11.86
CA GLN A 168 15.39 -8.53 11.64
C GLN A 168 14.60 -7.96 12.83
N HIS A 169 13.56 -7.20 12.56
CA HIS A 169 12.77 -6.54 13.61
C HIS A 169 11.30 -6.50 13.22
N GLN A 170 10.44 -6.35 14.23
CA GLN A 170 8.99 -6.31 14.05
C GLN A 170 8.55 -4.90 13.70
N VAL A 171 7.73 -4.75 12.65
CA VAL A 171 7.17 -3.47 12.22
C VAL A 171 5.66 -3.61 12.05
N THR A 172 4.90 -2.66 12.59
CA THR A 172 3.45 -2.57 12.44
C THR A 172 3.11 -1.46 11.46
N VAL A 173 2.54 -1.81 10.32
CA VAL A 173 2.18 -0.88 9.25
C VAL A 173 0.67 -0.64 9.30
N SER A 174 0.26 0.64 9.33
CA SER A 174 -1.17 1.00 9.21
C SER A 174 -1.70 0.70 7.81
N ALA A 175 -3.01 0.60 7.65
CA ALA A 175 -3.59 0.45 6.32
C ALA A 175 -3.31 1.69 5.45
N PHE A 176 -3.11 1.47 4.15
CA PHE A 176 -2.86 2.53 3.18
C PHE A 176 -3.26 2.07 1.78
N PHE A 177 -3.16 2.96 0.79
CA PHE A 177 -3.26 2.59 -0.62
C PHE A 177 -1.91 2.68 -1.29
N ALA A 178 -1.58 1.72 -2.15
CA ALA A 178 -0.39 1.74 -2.99
C ALA A 178 -0.78 1.66 -4.47
N GLY A 179 -0.02 2.32 -5.34
CA GLY A 179 -0.21 2.16 -6.78
C GLY A 179 -0.13 0.69 -7.16
N LYS A 180 -1.10 0.18 -7.96
CA LYS A 180 -1.13 -1.22 -8.42
C LYS A 180 0.16 -1.62 -9.14
N TYR A 181 0.74 -0.63 -9.82
CA TYR A 181 1.97 -0.70 -10.62
C TYR A 181 2.96 0.40 -10.18
N PRO A 182 4.25 0.30 -10.54
CA PRO A 182 5.11 1.48 -10.62
C PRO A 182 4.49 2.54 -11.54
N ILE A 183 4.76 3.82 -11.30
CA ILE A 183 4.21 4.91 -12.11
C ILE A 183 4.60 4.71 -13.57
N THR A 184 3.61 4.74 -14.46
CA THR A 184 3.84 4.54 -15.89
C THR A 184 4.28 5.82 -16.59
N GLN A 185 4.86 5.67 -17.77
CA GLN A 185 5.28 6.79 -18.60
C GLN A 185 4.12 7.70 -19.02
N ALA A 186 2.93 7.16 -19.28
CA ALA A 186 1.76 7.98 -19.57
C ALA A 186 1.28 8.76 -18.34
N GLN A 187 1.22 8.12 -17.16
CA GLN A 187 0.88 8.78 -15.90
C GLN A 187 1.87 9.90 -15.58
N TRP A 188 3.17 9.65 -15.77
CA TRP A 188 4.22 10.64 -15.62
C TRP A 188 4.02 11.86 -16.52
N ARG A 189 3.78 11.65 -17.83
CA ARG A 189 3.58 12.77 -18.77
C ARG A 189 2.41 13.66 -18.41
N VAL A 190 1.27 13.07 -18.00
CA VAL A 190 0.08 13.84 -17.61
C VAL A 190 0.34 14.74 -16.40
N VAL A 191 1.10 14.27 -15.41
CA VAL A 191 1.37 15.02 -14.18
C VAL A 191 2.55 15.98 -14.33
N MET A 192 3.61 15.56 -15.03
CA MET A 192 4.88 16.30 -15.10
C MET A 192 5.05 17.12 -16.38
N GLY A 193 4.34 16.79 -17.46
CA GLY A 193 4.39 17.49 -18.74
C GLY A 193 5.55 17.11 -19.66
N TYR A 194 6.39 16.14 -19.29
CA TYR A 194 7.53 15.67 -20.09
C TYR A 194 7.82 14.19 -19.78
N ASN A 195 8.66 13.51 -20.57
CA ASN A 195 9.13 12.15 -20.27
C ASN A 195 10.53 11.89 -20.87
N ARG A 196 11.49 11.53 -20.01
CA ARG A 196 12.90 11.26 -20.39
C ARG A 196 13.30 9.78 -20.26
N SER A 197 12.35 8.88 -20.02
CA SER A 197 12.59 7.44 -19.88
C SER A 197 13.36 6.88 -21.08
N TYR A 198 14.42 6.12 -20.82
CA TYR A 198 15.25 5.53 -21.86
C TYR A 198 14.46 4.52 -22.73
N PHE A 199 13.70 3.63 -22.12
CA PHE A 199 12.87 2.64 -22.81
C PHE A 199 11.48 3.20 -23.06
N ARG A 200 11.04 3.30 -24.32
CA ARG A 200 9.76 3.97 -24.65
C ARG A 200 8.58 3.01 -24.61
N GLY A 201 7.50 3.43 -23.93
CA GLY A 201 6.20 2.76 -23.97
C GLY A 201 5.27 3.29 -22.89
N ASP A 202 4.02 3.58 -23.25
CA ASP A 202 3.06 4.27 -22.37
C ASP A 202 2.74 3.49 -21.09
N LYS A 203 2.72 2.16 -21.18
CA LYS A 203 2.49 1.25 -20.07
C LYS A 203 3.78 0.79 -19.38
N ARG A 204 4.96 1.22 -19.84
CA ARG A 204 6.21 0.91 -19.15
C ARG A 204 6.34 1.78 -17.91
N PRO A 205 7.05 1.32 -16.87
CA PRO A 205 7.39 2.18 -15.75
C PRO A 205 8.17 3.39 -16.27
N VAL A 206 7.91 4.55 -15.68
CA VAL A 206 8.78 5.70 -15.86
C VAL A 206 10.11 5.37 -15.21
N GLU A 207 11.18 5.52 -15.98
CA GLU A 207 12.56 5.50 -15.49
C GLU A 207 13.33 6.74 -15.97
N MET A 208 14.59 6.88 -15.57
CA MET A 208 15.35 8.14 -15.65
C MET A 208 14.71 9.26 -14.82
N VAL A 209 14.22 8.89 -13.64
CA VAL A 209 13.64 9.79 -12.64
C VAL A 209 14.42 9.73 -11.34
N SER A 210 14.74 10.90 -10.81
CA SER A 210 15.41 11.07 -9.52
C SER A 210 14.41 10.99 -8.36
N TRP A 211 14.90 10.83 -7.14
CA TRP A 211 14.06 10.84 -5.94
C TRP A 211 13.35 12.18 -5.77
N ASP A 212 14.06 13.28 -6.03
CA ASP A 212 13.51 14.64 -5.95
C ASP A 212 12.35 14.83 -6.95
N GLU A 213 12.50 14.34 -8.18
CA GLU A 213 11.43 14.43 -9.19
C GLU A 213 10.26 13.47 -8.90
N ALA A 214 10.51 12.32 -8.27
CA ALA A 214 9.46 11.44 -7.79
C ALA A 214 8.64 12.10 -6.67
N GLY A 215 9.31 12.82 -5.76
CA GLY A 215 8.66 13.65 -4.74
C GLY A 215 7.82 14.78 -5.36
N GLU A 216 8.36 15.47 -6.37
CA GLU A 216 7.63 16.51 -7.11
C GLU A 216 6.41 15.95 -7.85
N PHE A 217 6.50 14.75 -8.44
CA PHE A 217 5.36 14.05 -9.01
C PHE A 217 4.27 13.82 -7.95
N CYS A 218 4.64 13.33 -6.76
CA CYS A 218 3.69 13.12 -5.66
C CYS A 218 3.02 14.41 -5.22
N ARG A 219 3.77 15.52 -5.14
CA ARG A 219 3.24 16.85 -4.81
C ARG A 219 2.21 17.32 -5.86
N LYS A 220 2.57 17.29 -7.14
CA LYS A 220 1.67 17.69 -8.23
C LYS A 220 0.44 16.80 -8.33
N LEU A 221 0.60 15.48 -8.13
CA LEU A 221 -0.52 14.55 -8.10
C LEU A 221 -1.46 14.87 -6.93
N SER A 222 -0.91 15.24 -5.78
CA SER A 222 -1.70 15.65 -4.62
C SER A 222 -2.49 16.92 -4.88
N GLU A 223 -1.87 17.93 -5.49
CA GLU A 223 -2.53 19.18 -5.87
C GLU A 223 -3.64 18.97 -6.88
N LYS A 224 -3.42 18.05 -7.84
CA LYS A 224 -4.38 17.73 -8.90
C LYS A 224 -5.62 17.03 -8.37
N THR A 225 -5.46 16.17 -7.37
CA THR A 225 -6.52 15.25 -6.89
C THR A 225 -7.14 15.70 -5.57
N GLY A 226 -6.49 16.61 -4.85
CA GLY A 226 -6.87 16.99 -3.49
C GLY A 226 -6.57 15.92 -2.43
N LYS A 227 -5.80 14.88 -2.78
CA LYS A 227 -5.45 13.75 -1.90
C LYS A 227 -3.95 13.75 -1.58
N SER A 228 -3.54 13.21 -0.43
CA SER A 228 -2.13 13.26 0.02
C SER A 228 -1.26 12.13 -0.51
N TYR A 229 -0.85 12.22 -1.78
CA TYR A 229 0.08 11.26 -2.40
C TYR A 229 1.53 11.48 -1.96
N ARG A 230 2.26 10.37 -1.80
CA ARG A 230 3.66 10.34 -1.37
C ARG A 230 4.39 9.11 -1.90
N LEU A 231 5.70 9.04 -1.70
CA LEU A 231 6.45 7.79 -1.81
C LEU A 231 6.07 6.84 -0.65
N LEU A 232 6.23 5.54 -0.88
CA LEU A 232 6.15 4.54 0.19
C LEU A 232 7.34 4.71 1.13
N SER A 233 7.12 4.47 2.43
CA SER A 233 8.26 4.19 3.31
C SER A 233 8.91 2.87 2.93
N GLU A 234 10.17 2.67 3.33
CA GLU A 234 10.87 1.40 3.10
C GLU A 234 10.14 0.24 3.79
N ALA A 235 9.59 0.48 4.98
CA ALA A 235 8.81 -0.49 5.73
C ALA A 235 7.49 -0.86 5.04
N GLU A 236 6.74 0.15 4.55
CA GLU A 236 5.53 -0.07 3.75
C GLU A 236 5.83 -0.85 2.48
N TRP A 237 6.94 -0.52 1.81
CA TRP A 237 7.35 -1.22 0.59
C TRP A 237 7.66 -2.69 0.87
N GLU A 238 8.46 -3.02 1.91
CA GLU A 238 8.78 -4.42 2.24
C GLU A 238 7.52 -5.20 2.68
N TYR A 239 6.68 -4.58 3.51
CA TYR A 239 5.40 -5.16 3.94
C TYR A 239 4.52 -5.50 2.73
N ALA A 240 4.36 -4.53 1.82
CA ALA A 240 3.55 -4.66 0.63
C ALA A 240 4.13 -5.69 -0.35
N CYS A 241 5.46 -5.73 -0.53
CA CYS A 241 6.17 -6.69 -1.38
C CYS A 241 5.94 -8.12 -0.89
N ARG A 242 6.13 -8.35 0.41
CA ARG A 242 5.99 -9.67 1.05
C ARG A 242 4.56 -10.19 1.01
N ALA A 243 3.57 -9.30 1.13
CA ALA A 243 2.15 -9.68 1.13
C ALA A 243 1.85 -10.90 2.02
N ARG A 244 2.30 -10.84 3.28
CA ARG A 244 2.17 -11.89 4.32
C ARG A 244 3.10 -13.10 4.21
N THR A 245 4.04 -13.12 3.26
CA THR A 245 5.06 -14.17 3.16
C THR A 245 6.35 -13.82 3.91
N SER A 246 7.08 -14.86 4.32
CA SER A 246 8.42 -14.74 4.92
C SER A 246 9.54 -15.26 4.01
N THR A 247 9.18 -15.84 2.87
CA THR A 247 10.09 -16.36 1.84
C THR A 247 10.87 -15.23 1.16
N PRO A 248 11.94 -15.55 0.40
CA PRO A 248 12.73 -14.56 -0.33
C PRO A 248 11.91 -13.79 -1.38
N PHE A 249 10.89 -14.44 -1.97
CA PHE A 249 9.95 -13.84 -2.92
C PHE A 249 8.51 -14.15 -2.49
N TYR A 250 7.52 -13.33 -2.85
CA TYR A 250 6.12 -13.60 -2.46
C TYR A 250 5.57 -14.91 -3.05
N PHE A 251 6.15 -15.41 -4.14
CA PHE A 251 5.78 -16.67 -4.79
C PHE A 251 6.60 -17.88 -4.30
N GLY A 252 7.51 -17.71 -3.33
CA GLY A 252 8.27 -18.81 -2.70
C GLY A 252 9.78 -18.63 -2.73
N ASP A 253 10.50 -19.76 -2.87
CA ASP A 253 11.96 -19.84 -2.70
C ASP A 253 12.75 -19.86 -4.02
N ALA A 254 12.08 -19.72 -5.17
CA ALA A 254 12.70 -19.67 -6.48
C ALA A 254 12.06 -18.57 -7.32
N ILE A 255 12.85 -17.95 -8.19
CA ILE A 255 12.45 -16.90 -9.13
C ILE A 255 12.71 -17.38 -10.54
N THR A 256 11.81 -17.05 -11.47
CA THR A 256 11.95 -17.35 -12.90
C THR A 256 11.64 -16.12 -13.74
N PRO A 257 12.16 -16.03 -14.97
CA PRO A 257 11.84 -14.92 -15.87
C PRO A 257 10.39 -14.88 -16.38
N ASP A 258 9.58 -15.90 -16.05
CA ASP A 258 8.13 -15.94 -16.29
C ASP A 258 7.33 -15.27 -15.17
N LEU A 259 7.96 -15.05 -14.01
CA LEU A 259 7.36 -14.39 -12.84
C LEU A 259 7.89 -12.96 -12.63
N VAL A 260 9.07 -12.65 -13.16
CA VAL A 260 9.76 -11.38 -12.92
C VAL A 260 10.60 -10.96 -14.13
N ASN A 261 10.66 -9.67 -14.41
CA ASN A 261 11.65 -9.12 -15.34
C ASN A 261 12.96 -8.77 -14.60
N TYR A 262 13.98 -9.61 -14.78
CA TYR A 262 15.32 -9.46 -14.21
C TYR A 262 16.40 -10.02 -15.16
N TYR A 263 17.66 -10.02 -14.74
CA TYR A 263 18.75 -10.66 -15.48
C TYR A 263 18.68 -12.20 -15.38
N GLY A 264 17.92 -12.81 -16.30
CA GLY A 264 17.63 -14.24 -16.36
C GLY A 264 18.80 -15.21 -16.57
N ASP A 265 20.01 -14.72 -16.84
CA ASP A 265 21.24 -15.56 -16.88
C ASP A 265 21.73 -15.96 -15.48
N TYR A 266 21.07 -15.49 -14.41
CA TYR A 266 21.39 -15.85 -13.04
C TYR A 266 20.22 -16.59 -12.39
N VAL A 267 20.53 -17.71 -11.74
CA VAL A 267 19.55 -18.51 -11.00
C VAL A 267 19.68 -18.26 -9.50
N PHE A 268 18.56 -18.36 -8.78
CA PHE A 268 18.56 -18.42 -7.32
C PHE A 268 18.49 -19.87 -6.86
N TYR A 269 19.51 -20.33 -6.13
CA TYR A 269 19.68 -21.73 -5.73
C TYR A 269 19.43 -22.74 -6.86
N THR A 270 18.34 -23.52 -6.77
CA THR A 270 17.96 -24.58 -7.70
C THR A 270 17.00 -24.12 -8.80
N GLY A 271 16.84 -22.81 -8.99
CA GLY A 271 16.03 -22.21 -10.06
C GLY A 271 16.57 -22.47 -11.46
N LYS A 272 15.92 -21.87 -12.46
CA LYS A 272 16.24 -22.07 -13.89
C LYS A 272 16.67 -20.77 -14.56
N TYR A 273 17.62 -20.89 -15.49
CA TYR A 273 17.96 -19.81 -16.39
C TYR A 273 16.77 -19.47 -17.28
N GLY A 274 16.73 -18.24 -17.77
CA GLY A 274 15.77 -17.82 -18.78
C GLY A 274 16.14 -16.47 -19.39
N PRO A 275 15.23 -15.87 -20.16
CA PRO A 275 15.55 -14.71 -20.99
C PRO A 275 15.98 -13.49 -20.16
N TYR A 276 17.13 -12.91 -20.51
CA TYR A 276 17.50 -11.56 -20.14
C TYR A 276 16.91 -10.56 -21.14
N ARG A 277 15.85 -9.86 -20.75
CA ARG A 277 15.11 -8.97 -21.65
C ARG A 277 15.89 -7.70 -22.01
N GLN A 278 16.88 -7.30 -21.21
CA GLN A 278 17.70 -6.10 -21.44
C GLN A 278 16.95 -4.76 -21.50
N GLN A 279 15.71 -4.74 -21.02
CA GLN A 279 14.85 -3.56 -20.98
C GLN A 279 13.73 -3.74 -19.95
N THR A 280 13.05 -2.65 -19.64
CA THR A 280 11.78 -2.71 -18.89
C THR A 280 10.72 -3.52 -19.64
N THR A 281 9.64 -3.87 -18.97
CA THR A 281 8.42 -4.42 -19.59
C THR A 281 7.25 -3.53 -19.23
N ASP A 282 6.15 -3.66 -19.96
CA ASP A 282 4.89 -3.04 -19.55
C ASP A 282 4.55 -3.51 -18.13
N VAL A 283 4.05 -2.59 -17.30
CA VAL A 283 3.65 -2.92 -15.93
C VAL A 283 2.53 -3.96 -15.94
N GLY A 284 2.54 -4.86 -14.97
CA GLY A 284 1.56 -5.93 -14.89
C GLY A 284 1.75 -7.06 -15.90
N SER A 285 2.92 -7.17 -16.53
CA SER A 285 3.26 -8.30 -17.42
C SER A 285 3.44 -9.62 -16.67
N PHE A 286 3.56 -9.59 -15.35
CA PHE A 286 3.79 -10.74 -14.48
C PHE A 286 2.69 -10.85 -13.42
N PRO A 287 2.48 -12.02 -12.79
CA PRO A 287 1.44 -12.18 -11.77
C PRO A 287 1.61 -11.21 -10.59
N PRO A 288 0.53 -10.79 -9.90
CA PRO A 288 0.64 -9.98 -8.70
C PRO A 288 0.96 -10.83 -7.45
N ASN A 289 1.25 -10.14 -6.34
CA ASN A 289 1.29 -10.75 -5.02
C ASN A 289 -0.09 -10.83 -4.35
N ALA A 290 -0.17 -11.38 -3.13
CA ALA A 290 -1.43 -11.57 -2.39
C ALA A 290 -2.14 -10.29 -1.97
N PHE A 291 -1.53 -9.11 -2.16
CA PHE A 291 -2.20 -7.81 -2.00
C PHE A 291 -2.66 -7.21 -3.32
N GLY A 292 -2.43 -7.87 -4.46
CA GLY A 292 -2.79 -7.36 -5.78
C GLY A 292 -1.79 -6.36 -6.36
N LEU A 293 -0.57 -6.30 -5.82
CA LEU A 293 0.51 -5.46 -6.35
C LEU A 293 1.38 -6.23 -7.35
N TYR A 294 1.74 -5.55 -8.42
CA TYR A 294 2.53 -6.09 -9.52
C TYR A 294 3.96 -5.54 -9.51
N ASP A 295 4.87 -6.27 -10.15
CA ASP A 295 6.26 -5.87 -10.40
C ASP A 295 7.11 -5.61 -9.13
N MET A 296 6.75 -6.20 -7.98
CA MET A 296 7.44 -5.96 -6.69
C MET A 296 8.84 -6.60 -6.57
N HIS A 297 9.30 -7.37 -7.56
CA HIS A 297 10.57 -8.10 -7.53
C HIS A 297 11.50 -7.83 -8.72
N GLY A 298 11.19 -6.85 -9.58
CA GLY A 298 12.06 -6.49 -10.69
C GLY A 298 11.50 -5.35 -11.54
N ASN A 299 11.80 -5.37 -12.83
CA ASN A 299 11.46 -4.31 -13.79
C ASN A 299 12.22 -3.00 -13.52
N VAL A 300 11.94 -2.29 -12.43
CA VAL A 300 12.68 -1.07 -12.00
C VAL A 300 12.83 -1.03 -10.48
N TRP A 301 13.94 -0.48 -10.02
CA TRP A 301 14.10 -0.08 -8.62
C TRP A 301 13.08 1.00 -8.30
N GLU A 302 12.44 0.91 -7.14
CA GLU A 302 11.44 1.87 -6.68
C GLU A 302 12.02 2.72 -5.55
N TRP A 303 12.02 4.05 -5.74
CA TRP A 303 12.37 5.01 -4.69
C TRP A 303 11.41 4.93 -3.50
N CYS A 304 11.97 4.87 -2.29
CA CYS A 304 11.26 5.07 -1.02
C CYS A 304 11.58 6.44 -0.42
N SER A 305 10.75 6.95 0.47
CA SER A 305 11.00 8.24 1.15
C SER A 305 12.24 8.21 2.04
N ASP A 306 12.50 7.08 2.69
CA ASP A 306 13.52 6.89 3.73
C ASP A 306 14.93 7.31 3.31
N LYS A 307 15.67 7.86 4.29
CA LYS A 307 17.13 7.98 4.19
C LYS A 307 17.79 6.62 4.36
N TRP A 308 18.89 6.44 3.66
CA TRP A 308 19.72 5.25 3.79
C TRP A 308 20.32 5.11 5.19
N HIS A 309 20.32 3.88 5.70
CA HIS A 309 21.05 3.46 6.89
C HIS A 309 21.72 2.11 6.61
N ASP A 310 22.95 1.90 7.08
CA ASP A 310 23.72 0.68 6.79
C ASP A 310 23.19 -0.58 7.50
N ASN A 311 22.18 -0.44 8.34
CA ASN A 311 21.46 -1.51 9.05
C ASN A 311 20.10 -0.97 9.56
N TYR A 312 19.39 -1.78 10.35
CA TYR A 312 18.11 -1.46 10.99
C TYR A 312 18.23 -1.17 12.50
N ASP A 313 19.43 -0.90 13.01
CA ASP A 313 19.60 -0.55 14.42
C ASP A 313 18.97 0.82 14.69
N GLY A 314 17.88 0.85 15.47
CA GLY A 314 17.12 2.07 15.74
C GLY A 314 16.09 2.44 14.67
N ALA A 315 15.77 1.50 13.75
CA ALA A 315 14.71 1.70 12.76
C ALA A 315 13.34 1.93 13.43
N PRO A 316 12.46 2.78 12.84
CA PRO A 316 11.06 2.88 13.25
C PRO A 316 10.34 1.53 13.16
N ASN A 317 9.38 1.30 14.07
CA ASN A 317 8.61 0.06 14.14
C ASN A 317 7.11 0.25 13.83
N ASP A 318 6.72 1.43 13.35
CA ASP A 318 5.34 1.87 13.10
C ASP A 318 5.04 2.08 11.60
N GLY A 319 5.96 1.66 10.73
CA GLY A 319 5.84 1.81 9.28
C GLY A 319 6.15 3.22 8.76
N SER A 320 6.50 4.18 9.62
CA SER A 320 6.91 5.52 9.21
C SER A 320 8.28 5.50 8.51
N SER A 321 8.55 6.55 7.72
CA SER A 321 9.84 6.71 7.04
C SER A 321 10.96 7.07 8.01
N TRP A 322 12.11 6.42 7.84
CA TRP A 322 13.31 6.68 8.60
C TRP A 322 14.08 7.89 8.04
N GLU A 323 13.73 9.09 8.53
CA GLU A 323 14.28 10.37 8.06
C GLU A 323 15.45 10.92 8.90
N THR A 324 15.79 10.26 10.00
CA THR A 324 16.93 10.62 10.84
C THR A 324 18.25 10.19 10.18
N GLY A 325 19.39 10.55 10.80
CA GLY A 325 20.71 10.20 10.27
C GLY A 325 21.33 11.22 9.32
N THR A 326 22.60 10.99 9.00
CA THR A 326 23.49 11.91 8.26
C THR A 326 23.67 11.52 6.79
N TYR A 327 23.30 10.30 6.41
CA TYR A 327 23.33 9.85 5.02
C TYR A 327 22.41 10.72 4.16
N ARG A 328 22.91 11.12 2.99
CA ARG A 328 22.13 11.86 2.00
C ARG A 328 21.40 10.96 1.01
N CYS A 329 21.86 9.71 0.87
CA CYS A 329 21.28 8.76 -0.05
C CYS A 329 19.86 8.37 0.39
N ARG A 330 19.02 8.05 -0.59
CA ARG A 330 17.64 7.59 -0.41
C ARG A 330 17.55 6.11 -0.73
N VAL A 331 16.62 5.43 -0.07
CA VAL A 331 16.42 3.99 -0.25
C VAL A 331 15.77 3.69 -1.60
N GLN A 332 16.22 2.60 -2.22
CA GLN A 332 15.54 1.93 -3.32
C GLN A 332 15.29 0.46 -3.02
N ARG A 333 14.17 -0.05 -3.54
CA ARG A 333 13.70 -1.43 -3.33
C ARG A 333 13.26 -2.09 -4.63
N GLY A 334 13.16 -3.42 -4.64
CA GLY A 334 12.52 -4.17 -5.73
C GLY A 334 13.42 -4.71 -6.83
N ALA A 335 14.69 -4.32 -6.92
CA ALA A 335 15.56 -4.69 -8.04
C ALA A 335 15.08 -4.18 -9.39
N SER A 336 15.69 -4.61 -10.49
CA SER A 336 15.35 -4.12 -11.83
C SER A 336 15.55 -5.17 -12.91
N TRP A 337 15.18 -4.84 -14.15
CA TRP A 337 15.40 -5.67 -15.34
C TRP A 337 16.84 -6.15 -15.54
N LYS A 338 17.84 -5.50 -14.95
CA LYS A 338 19.27 -5.81 -15.08
C LYS A 338 19.88 -6.49 -13.85
N ASP A 339 19.15 -6.57 -12.76
CA ASP A 339 19.66 -7.17 -11.53
C ASP A 339 19.57 -8.70 -11.54
N THR A 340 20.48 -9.35 -10.83
CA THR A 340 20.50 -10.81 -10.69
C THR A 340 19.36 -11.31 -9.81
N ALA A 341 19.01 -12.60 -9.93
CA ALA A 341 17.98 -13.24 -9.13
C ALA A 341 18.13 -13.01 -7.61
N SER A 342 19.36 -13.05 -7.08
CA SER A 342 19.66 -12.82 -5.66
C SER A 342 19.35 -11.40 -5.18
N ARG A 343 19.38 -10.40 -6.08
CA ARG A 343 19.06 -9.00 -5.75
C ARG A 343 17.55 -8.73 -5.76
N CYS A 344 16.75 -9.64 -6.34
CA CYS A 344 15.30 -9.49 -6.46
C CYS A 344 14.53 -9.88 -5.19
N ARG A 345 15.20 -10.33 -4.12
CA ARG A 345 14.54 -10.76 -2.88
C ARG A 345 13.85 -9.58 -2.18
N SER A 346 12.75 -9.82 -1.46
CA SER A 346 11.97 -8.78 -0.76
C SER A 346 12.81 -7.92 0.20
N VAL A 347 13.88 -8.49 0.75
CA VAL A 347 14.75 -7.85 1.76
C VAL A 347 15.85 -6.99 1.16
N VAL A 348 16.17 -7.11 -0.13
CA VAL A 348 17.35 -6.45 -0.70
C VAL A 348 17.12 -4.95 -0.81
N ARG A 349 18.00 -4.19 -0.17
CA ARG A 349 18.00 -2.73 -0.16
C ARG A 349 19.09 -2.21 -1.09
N ASN A 350 18.88 -1.04 -1.66
CA ASN A 350 19.90 -0.29 -2.38
C ASN A 350 19.77 1.20 -2.03
N SER A 351 20.79 2.00 -2.36
CA SER A 351 20.70 3.44 -2.17
C SER A 351 21.51 4.22 -3.20
N TYR A 352 21.02 5.41 -3.50
CA TYR A 352 21.68 6.38 -4.37
C TYR A 352 21.41 7.80 -3.90
N GLY A 353 22.17 8.77 -4.41
CA GLY A 353 21.90 10.19 -4.17
C GLY A 353 20.50 10.57 -4.68
N PRO A 354 19.83 11.55 -4.04
CA PRO A 354 18.45 11.91 -4.39
C PRO A 354 18.32 12.50 -5.80
N ASP A 355 19.42 13.01 -6.37
CA ASP A 355 19.55 13.53 -7.73
C ASP A 355 19.92 12.47 -8.78
N SER A 356 20.24 11.24 -8.34
CA SER A 356 20.64 10.16 -9.24
C SER A 356 19.44 9.67 -10.04
N CYS A 357 19.66 9.46 -11.35
CA CYS A 357 18.66 8.84 -12.22
C CYS A 357 19.36 7.96 -13.27
N ASN A 358 18.78 6.81 -13.57
CA ASN A 358 19.21 5.95 -14.66
C ASN A 358 18.04 5.08 -15.15
N SER A 359 18.28 4.26 -16.18
CA SER A 359 17.26 3.45 -16.84
C SER A 359 16.72 2.26 -16.02
N GLN A 360 17.11 2.14 -14.77
CA GLN A 360 16.64 1.14 -13.81
C GLN A 360 15.86 1.77 -12.66
N MET A 361 15.78 3.11 -12.57
CA MET A 361 15.24 3.83 -11.41
C MET A 361 13.87 4.41 -11.73
N GLY A 362 12.83 3.90 -11.06
CA GLY A 362 11.45 4.38 -11.07
C GLY A 362 10.92 4.53 -9.65
N PHE A 363 9.60 4.51 -9.50
CA PHE A 363 8.95 4.60 -8.19
C PHE A 363 7.47 4.19 -8.27
N ARG A 364 6.89 4.00 -7.09
CA ARG A 364 5.46 3.79 -6.87
C ARG A 364 4.98 4.78 -5.83
N VAL A 365 3.71 5.17 -5.94
CA VAL A 365 3.09 6.10 -4.99
C VAL A 365 2.25 5.37 -3.95
N ALA A 366 2.17 5.96 -2.78
CA ALA A 366 1.23 5.62 -1.72
C ALA A 366 0.28 6.79 -1.46
N LEU A 367 -0.87 6.46 -0.89
CA LEU A 367 -1.84 7.40 -0.38
C LEU A 367 -2.24 6.95 1.03
N VAL A 368 -2.13 7.87 1.99
CA VAL A 368 -2.60 7.64 3.36
C VAL A 368 -4.12 7.55 3.35
N SER A 369 -4.71 6.58 4.02
CA SER A 369 -6.13 6.64 4.36
C SER A 369 -6.32 7.75 5.41
N SER A 370 -6.69 8.95 4.96
CA SER A 370 -7.05 10.10 5.79
C SER A 370 -8.51 10.11 6.20
#